data_AF-F1Z9W7-F1
#
_entry.id   AF-F1Z9W7-F1
#
_cell.length_a   1.000
_cell.length_b   1.000
_cell.length_c   1.000
_cell.angle_alpha   90.00
_cell.angle_beta   90.00
_cell.angle_gamma   90.00
#
_symmetry.space_group_name_H-M   'P 1'
#
loop_
_entity.id
_entity.type
_entity.pdbx_description
1 polymer ?
#
loop_
_entity_poly.entity_id
_entity_poly.type
_entity_poly.pdbx_seq_one_letter_code
_entity_poly.pdbx_strand_id
1 'polypeptide(L)'
;MAYYTDPSVVAGFSTTGDPFIDSLFDADPSYRFAWSTTVGGVTQISYSFPWLNGVGSKFISGYGSGENLRVNSPSSVTASDVTYIGQAFQAWAAVANVNFTQVTETNAGQVGDIRIAFTGVIPSQYWGYTIVTSDGADNSNGDIWISNSVRSESFAPYTYNYNAILHEIGHALGLKHPFEAPTIPSGYDNRRFTIMSYTDPQNAYWYDKSTGTYKYLIMTPMVYDIAAV
;
A
#
# COMPACT_ATOMS: atom_id res chain seq x y z
N MET A 1 17.58 -8.49 1.71
CA MET A 1 16.32 -9.20 2.05
C MET A 1 16.22 -9.21 3.54
N ALA A 2 15.13 -8.65 4.06
CA ALA A 2 14.85 -8.62 5.49
C ALA A 2 14.44 -10.01 5.99
N TYR A 3 14.68 -10.27 7.26
CA TYR A 3 14.02 -11.34 8.00
C TYR A 3 12.77 -10.81 8.69
N TYR A 4 11.79 -11.69 8.94
CA TYR A 4 10.53 -11.37 9.62
C TYR A 4 10.68 -10.81 11.05
N THR A 5 11.91 -10.77 11.59
CA THR A 5 12.28 -10.23 12.89
C THR A 5 13.12 -8.97 12.80
N ASP A 6 13.59 -8.62 11.59
CA ASP A 6 14.39 -7.42 11.39
C ASP A 6 13.47 -6.21 11.52
N PRO A 7 13.89 -5.16 12.24
CA PRO A 7 13.15 -3.92 12.27
C PRO A 7 13.16 -3.28 10.88
N SER A 8 12.09 -2.54 10.57
CA SER A 8 11.99 -1.76 9.34
C SER A 8 13.05 -0.66 9.32
N VAL A 9 13.75 -0.53 8.20
CA VAL A 9 14.81 0.48 8.03
C VAL A 9 14.19 1.75 7.44
N VAL A 10 13.83 2.67 8.34
CA VAL A 10 13.14 3.93 8.02
C VAL A 10 13.90 5.15 8.53
N ALA A 11 13.52 6.33 8.05
CA ALA A 11 13.99 7.62 8.54
C ALA A 11 12.81 8.57 8.71
N GLY A 12 12.80 9.31 9.81
CA GLY A 12 11.79 10.33 10.06
C GLY A 12 11.94 11.52 9.11
N PHE A 13 10.84 12.13 8.71
CA PHE A 13 10.85 13.34 7.88
C PHE A 13 10.03 14.49 8.50
N SER A 14 10.35 15.71 8.05
CA SER A 14 9.67 16.93 8.47
C SER A 14 8.66 17.38 7.41
N THR A 15 7.68 18.17 7.83
CA THR A 15 6.75 18.85 6.94
C THR A 15 7.48 19.84 6.03
N THR A 16 6.91 20.09 4.86
CA THR A 16 7.44 20.97 3.80
C THR A 16 7.04 22.43 3.97
N GLY A 17 5.94 22.70 4.68
CA GLY A 17 5.29 24.01 4.75
C GLY A 17 4.25 24.24 3.64
N ASP A 18 4.13 23.34 2.66
CA ASP A 18 3.07 23.39 1.65
C ASP A 18 1.83 22.65 2.17
N PRO A 19 0.68 23.33 2.36
CA PRO A 19 -0.52 22.69 2.89
C PRO A 19 -1.10 21.59 2.00
N PHE A 20 -0.79 21.56 0.70
CA PHE A 20 -1.23 20.48 -0.18
C PHE A 20 -0.41 19.20 0.04
N ILE A 21 0.89 19.33 0.30
CA ILE A 21 1.78 18.20 0.57
C ILE A 21 1.66 17.75 2.02
N ASP A 22 1.73 18.69 2.96
CA ASP A 22 1.71 18.39 4.40
C ASP A 22 0.38 17.77 4.84
N SER A 23 -0.71 18.01 4.10
CA SER A 23 -1.98 17.32 4.31
C SER A 23 -1.98 15.85 3.95
N LEU A 24 -0.93 15.34 3.31
CA LEU A 24 -0.72 13.92 3.07
C LEU A 24 0.26 13.31 4.08
N PHE A 25 0.77 14.08 5.03
CA PHE A 25 1.65 13.57 6.09
C PHE A 25 0.93 13.55 7.43
N ASP A 26 1.26 12.56 8.26
CA ASP A 26 0.68 12.46 9.60
C ASP A 26 0.96 13.73 10.41
N ALA A 27 -0.01 14.19 11.20
CA ALA A 27 0.17 15.34 12.09
C ALA A 27 1.22 15.05 13.18
N ASP A 28 1.24 13.81 13.68
CA ASP A 28 2.18 13.37 14.70
C ASP A 28 3.50 12.93 14.04
N PRO A 29 4.65 13.55 14.38
CA PRO A 29 5.96 13.12 13.90
C PRO A 29 6.26 11.65 14.17
N SER A 30 5.63 11.02 15.18
CA SER A 30 5.83 9.60 15.43
C SER A 30 5.24 8.69 14.35
N TYR A 31 4.58 9.22 13.32
CA TYR A 31 4.11 8.43 12.18
C TYR A 31 4.65 8.94 10.83
N ARG A 32 5.57 9.92 10.83
CA ARG A 32 6.19 10.47 9.60
C ARG A 32 7.53 9.82 9.30
N PHE A 33 7.47 8.63 8.69
CA PHE A 33 8.65 7.84 8.34
C PHE A 33 8.63 7.41 6.86
N ALA A 34 9.81 7.39 6.26
CA ALA A 34 10.03 6.89 4.91
C ALA A 34 11.11 5.80 4.91
N TRP A 35 11.00 4.81 4.02
CA TRP A 35 12.03 3.79 3.82
C TRP A 35 13.39 4.44 3.51
N SER A 36 14.45 4.00 4.20
CA SER A 36 15.74 4.71 4.19
C SER A 36 16.93 3.88 3.70
N THR A 37 16.70 2.62 3.32
CA THR A 37 17.74 1.83 2.64
C THR A 37 17.97 2.39 1.25
N THR A 38 19.19 2.81 0.93
CA THR A 38 19.53 3.39 -0.38
C THR A 38 20.71 2.67 -1.04
N VAL A 39 20.67 2.58 -2.37
CA VAL A 39 21.79 2.11 -3.21
C VAL A 39 21.92 3.09 -4.37
N GLY A 40 23.10 3.70 -4.53
CA GLY A 40 23.32 4.69 -5.59
C GLY A 40 22.41 5.92 -5.51
N GLY A 41 21.92 6.27 -4.31
CA GLY A 41 20.99 7.37 -4.11
C GLY A 41 19.52 7.05 -4.43
N VAL A 42 19.19 5.81 -4.77
CA VAL A 42 17.81 5.35 -4.99
C VAL A 42 17.36 4.53 -3.79
N THR A 43 16.18 4.83 -3.24
CA THR A 43 15.61 4.05 -2.12
C THR A 43 15.24 2.65 -2.59
N GLN A 44 15.68 1.63 -1.86
CA GLN A 44 15.42 0.23 -2.18
C GLN A 44 14.33 -0.29 -1.25
N ILE A 45 13.23 -0.78 -1.82
CA ILE A 45 12.11 -1.34 -1.07
C ILE A 45 11.82 -2.71 -1.67
N SER A 46 11.91 -3.75 -0.87
CA SER A 46 11.50 -5.09 -1.26
C SER A 46 10.05 -5.36 -0.88
N TYR A 47 9.35 -6.18 -1.66
CA TYR A 47 8.01 -6.62 -1.32
C TYR A 47 7.84 -8.12 -1.50
N SER A 48 6.96 -8.73 -0.72
CA SER A 48 6.69 -10.17 -0.80
C SER A 48 5.22 -10.50 -0.56
N PHE A 49 4.88 -11.75 -0.86
CA PHE A 49 3.53 -12.27 -0.76
C PHE A 49 3.51 -13.47 0.18
N PRO A 50 2.98 -13.32 1.41
CA PRO A 50 2.85 -14.43 2.33
C PRO A 50 2.11 -15.63 1.72
N TRP A 51 2.63 -16.82 1.96
CA TRP A 51 2.10 -18.12 1.51
C TRP A 51 1.99 -18.34 0.00
N LEU A 52 2.52 -17.44 -0.83
CA LEU A 52 2.50 -17.58 -2.28
C LEU A 52 3.14 -18.90 -2.70
N ASN A 53 2.45 -19.64 -3.59
CA ASN A 53 2.87 -20.96 -4.07
C ASN A 53 3.07 -22.00 -2.94
N GLY A 54 2.43 -21.82 -1.79
CA GLY A 54 2.51 -22.74 -0.65
C GLY A 54 3.81 -22.67 0.15
N VAL A 55 4.67 -21.67 -0.11
CA VAL A 55 5.88 -21.44 0.70
C VAL A 55 5.48 -20.97 2.10
N GLY A 56 6.12 -21.49 3.15
CA GLY A 56 5.81 -21.07 4.51
C GLY A 56 6.30 -19.64 4.79
N SER A 57 5.42 -18.84 5.39
CA SER A 57 5.70 -17.49 5.85
C SER A 57 5.85 -17.44 7.37
N LYS A 58 6.76 -16.60 7.85
CA LYS A 58 6.94 -16.31 9.28
C LYS A 58 6.54 -14.87 9.61
N PHE A 59 6.17 -14.68 10.87
CA PHE A 59 5.72 -13.41 11.45
C PHE A 59 6.19 -13.40 12.90
N ILE A 60 6.43 -12.21 13.45
CA ILE A 60 6.79 -12.05 14.86
C ILE A 60 5.60 -12.43 15.76
N SER A 61 5.87 -12.73 17.04
CA SER A 61 4.81 -12.87 18.04
C SER A 61 4.18 -11.49 18.31
N GLY A 62 2.85 -11.43 18.42
CA GLY A 62 2.14 -10.16 18.60
C GLY A 62 2.07 -9.30 17.33
N TYR A 63 2.22 -9.90 16.15
CA TYR A 63 2.14 -9.22 14.87
C TYR A 63 0.77 -8.55 14.67
N GLY A 64 0.79 -7.23 14.44
CA GLY A 64 -0.40 -6.43 14.13
C GLY A 64 -1.55 -6.69 15.09
N SER A 65 -2.76 -6.81 14.53
CA SER A 65 -3.96 -7.24 15.25
C SER A 65 -4.24 -8.75 15.11
N GLY A 66 -3.26 -9.53 14.64
CA GLY A 66 -3.39 -10.96 14.39
C GLY A 66 -3.93 -11.32 13.00
N GLU A 67 -3.67 -10.47 12.00
CA GLU A 67 -4.05 -10.66 10.59
C GLU A 67 -3.44 -11.93 10.00
N ASN A 68 -2.24 -12.28 10.47
CA ASN A 68 -1.47 -13.45 10.08
C ASN A 68 -1.96 -14.78 10.70
N LEU A 69 -2.93 -14.73 11.61
CA LEU A 69 -3.37 -15.91 12.36
C LEU A 69 -4.36 -16.73 11.53
N ARG A 70 -4.00 -17.99 11.27
CA ARG A 70 -4.81 -18.97 10.49
C ARG A 70 -6.26 -19.10 10.96
N VAL A 71 -6.54 -18.85 12.23
CA VAL A 71 -7.90 -18.90 12.81
C VAL A 71 -8.86 -17.88 12.20
N ASN A 72 -8.34 -16.84 11.54
CA ASN A 72 -9.12 -15.80 10.87
C ASN A 72 -9.04 -15.89 9.32
N SER A 73 -8.72 -17.06 8.75
CA SER A 73 -8.68 -17.33 7.30
C SER A 73 -7.74 -16.45 6.44
N PRO A 74 -6.51 -16.08 6.86
CA PRO A 74 -5.58 -15.44 5.95
C PRO A 74 -5.16 -16.36 4.81
N SER A 75 -4.93 -15.77 3.64
CA SER A 75 -4.54 -16.50 2.43
C SER A 75 -3.61 -15.70 1.55
N SER A 76 -2.81 -16.42 0.75
CA SER A 76 -1.97 -15.80 -0.26
C SER A 76 -2.79 -15.09 -1.31
N VAL A 77 -2.17 -14.12 -1.97
CA VAL A 77 -2.64 -13.62 -3.26
C VAL A 77 -2.52 -14.70 -4.35
N THR A 78 -3.24 -14.53 -5.46
CA THR A 78 -3.15 -15.42 -6.64
C THR A 78 -2.03 -14.99 -7.59
N ALA A 79 -1.66 -15.84 -8.55
CA ALA A 79 -0.64 -15.49 -9.55
C ALA A 79 -1.04 -14.28 -10.43
N SER A 80 -2.34 -14.10 -10.71
CA SER A 80 -2.84 -12.91 -11.40
C SER A 80 -2.69 -11.66 -10.53
N ASP A 81 -3.00 -11.75 -9.24
CA ASP A 81 -2.88 -10.62 -8.32
C ASP A 81 -1.43 -10.16 -8.21
N VAL A 82 -0.47 -11.08 -8.11
CA VAL A 82 0.98 -10.78 -8.09
C VAL A 82 1.36 -9.90 -9.29
N THR A 83 0.86 -10.21 -10.48
CA THR A 83 1.17 -9.45 -11.70
C THR A 83 0.64 -8.02 -11.61
N TYR A 84 -0.61 -7.84 -11.19
CA TYR A 84 -1.22 -6.51 -11.15
C TYR A 84 -0.76 -5.67 -9.96
N ILE A 85 -0.53 -6.29 -8.80
CA ILE A 85 0.10 -5.63 -7.66
C ILE A 85 1.52 -5.17 -8.02
N GLY A 86 2.27 -5.98 -8.78
CA GLY A 86 3.56 -5.56 -9.35
C GLY A 86 3.44 -4.32 -10.24
N GLN A 87 2.40 -4.22 -11.07
CA GLN A 87 2.14 -3.02 -11.87
C GLN A 87 1.83 -1.79 -11.01
N ALA A 88 1.12 -1.97 -9.88
CA ALA A 88 0.85 -0.88 -8.95
C ALA A 88 2.13 -0.35 -8.27
N PHE A 89 3.05 -1.25 -7.86
CA PHE A 89 4.39 -0.84 -7.41
C PHE A 89 5.16 -0.09 -8.50
N GLN A 90 5.08 -0.54 -9.75
CA GLN A 90 5.73 0.16 -10.87
C GLN A 90 5.15 1.55 -11.13
N ALA A 91 3.84 1.75 -10.92
CA ALA A 91 3.22 3.07 -11.05
C ALA A 91 3.77 4.07 -10.04
N TRP A 92 4.10 3.63 -8.82
CA TRP A 92 4.81 4.44 -7.83
C TRP A 92 6.29 4.66 -8.19
N ALA A 93 7.01 3.61 -8.61
CA ALA A 93 8.40 3.74 -9.05
C ALA A 93 8.58 4.65 -10.28
N ALA A 94 7.54 4.84 -11.09
CA ALA A 94 7.58 5.74 -12.24
C ALA A 94 7.61 7.23 -11.85
N VAL A 95 7.25 7.58 -10.61
CA VAL A 95 7.12 8.96 -10.14
C VAL A 95 7.94 9.29 -8.90
N ALA A 96 8.43 8.28 -8.17
CA ALA A 96 9.26 8.42 -6.98
C ALA A 96 10.68 7.88 -7.21
N ASN A 97 11.67 8.36 -6.46
CA ASN A 97 13.05 7.88 -6.53
C ASN A 97 13.26 6.56 -5.74
N VAL A 98 12.46 5.55 -6.08
CA VAL A 98 12.39 4.25 -5.41
C VAL A 98 12.57 3.12 -6.41
N ASN A 99 13.16 2.01 -5.95
CA ASN A 99 13.23 0.76 -6.68
C ASN A 99 12.52 -0.33 -5.88
N PHE A 100 11.45 -0.87 -6.44
CA PHE A 100 10.72 -2.00 -5.85
C PHE A 100 11.25 -3.33 -6.37
N THR A 101 11.60 -4.24 -5.46
CA THR A 101 12.04 -5.59 -5.82
C THR A 101 11.16 -6.65 -5.16
N GLN A 102 10.46 -7.45 -5.97
CA GLN A 102 9.77 -8.61 -5.43
C GLN A 102 10.78 -9.64 -4.92
N VAL A 103 10.55 -10.15 -3.71
CA VAL A 103 11.32 -11.24 -3.14
C VAL A 103 10.42 -12.41 -2.78
N THR A 104 10.98 -13.63 -2.83
CA THR A 104 10.26 -14.84 -2.43
C THR A 104 10.46 -15.06 -0.94
N GLU A 105 9.36 -15.20 -0.20
CA GLU A 105 9.47 -15.57 1.21
C GLU A 105 10.05 -16.97 1.36
N THR A 106 10.70 -17.26 2.49
CA THR A 106 11.26 -18.58 2.74
C THR A 106 10.84 -19.13 4.09
N ASN A 107 10.83 -20.47 4.21
CA ASN A 107 10.59 -21.16 5.49
C ASN A 107 11.61 -20.76 6.58
N ALA A 108 12.78 -20.23 6.20
CA ALA A 108 13.75 -19.70 7.14
C ALA A 108 13.26 -18.39 7.78
N GLY A 109 12.43 -17.61 7.08
CA GLY A 109 11.84 -16.37 7.54
C GLY A 109 12.29 -15.13 6.77
N GLN A 110 12.85 -15.29 5.57
CA GLN A 110 13.11 -14.14 4.70
C GLN A 110 11.78 -13.60 4.16
N VAL A 111 11.64 -12.28 4.15
CA VAL A 111 10.44 -11.55 3.73
C VAL A 111 10.85 -10.27 2.98
N GLY A 112 9.88 -9.61 2.35
CA GLY A 112 10.02 -8.25 1.85
C GLY A 112 9.81 -7.22 2.96
N ASP A 113 10.18 -5.97 2.69
CA ASP A 113 9.91 -4.83 3.56
C ASP A 113 8.39 -4.54 3.63
N ILE A 114 7.69 -4.71 2.51
CA ILE A 114 6.22 -4.63 2.41
C ILE A 114 5.66 -6.02 2.08
N ARG A 115 4.69 -6.51 2.85
CA ARG A 115 4.05 -7.82 2.62
C ARG A 115 2.58 -7.64 2.33
N ILE A 116 2.07 -8.41 1.37
CA ILE A 116 0.68 -8.26 0.90
C ILE A 116 -0.04 -9.61 0.91
N ALA A 117 -1.12 -9.70 1.67
CA ALA A 117 -1.94 -10.91 1.77
C ALA A 117 -3.41 -10.61 2.07
N PHE A 118 -4.26 -11.62 1.92
CA PHE A 118 -5.64 -11.54 2.36
C PHE A 118 -5.79 -11.95 3.82
N THR A 119 -6.77 -11.39 4.52
CA THR A 119 -7.17 -11.77 5.87
C THR A 119 -8.69 -11.75 6.04
N GLY A 120 -9.20 -12.58 6.94
CA GLY A 120 -10.61 -12.55 7.37
C GLY A 120 -10.84 -11.75 8.65
N VAL A 121 -9.81 -11.10 9.20
CA VAL A 121 -9.97 -10.14 10.31
C VAL A 121 -10.72 -8.89 9.84
N ILE A 122 -10.55 -8.51 8.57
CA ILE A 122 -11.13 -7.29 8.01
C ILE A 122 -12.62 -7.53 7.71
N PRO A 123 -13.54 -6.75 8.31
CA PRO A 123 -14.96 -6.84 8.02
C PRO A 123 -15.27 -6.57 6.54
N SER A 124 -16.32 -7.20 6.00
CA SER A 124 -16.61 -7.16 4.56
C SER A 124 -16.94 -5.78 3.99
N GLN A 125 -17.27 -4.80 4.83
CA GLN A 125 -17.50 -3.41 4.42
C GLN A 125 -16.22 -2.62 4.16
N TYR A 126 -15.06 -3.14 4.59
CA TYR A 126 -13.77 -2.52 4.34
C TYR A 126 -13.01 -3.33 3.30
N TRP A 127 -12.25 -2.63 2.46
CA TRP A 127 -11.46 -3.24 1.41
C TRP A 127 -10.18 -3.87 1.96
N GLY A 128 -9.48 -3.16 2.83
CA GLY A 128 -8.15 -3.50 3.33
C GLY A 128 -7.60 -2.37 4.19
N TYR A 129 -6.35 -2.51 4.63
CA TYR A 129 -5.55 -1.42 5.19
C TYR A 129 -4.06 -1.74 5.10
N THR A 130 -3.26 -0.71 5.27
CA THR A 130 -1.82 -0.79 5.50
C THR A 130 -1.53 -0.57 6.97
N ILE A 131 -0.65 -1.39 7.55
CA ILE A 131 -0.19 -1.21 8.92
C ILE A 131 0.82 -0.07 8.94
N VAL A 132 0.50 1.02 9.63
CA VAL A 132 1.45 2.10 9.92
C VAL A 132 1.69 2.13 11.42
N THR A 133 2.96 2.08 11.81
CA THR A 133 3.34 1.98 13.23
C THR A 133 4.03 3.25 13.70
N SER A 134 3.87 3.56 14.99
CA SER A 134 4.64 4.64 15.61
C SER A 134 6.13 4.31 15.50
N ASP A 135 6.98 5.28 15.15
CA ASP A 135 8.41 5.16 14.83
C ASP A 135 8.77 4.39 13.55
N GLY A 136 7.80 3.72 12.94
CA GLY A 136 7.94 2.99 11.68
C GLY A 136 8.92 1.81 11.73
N ALA A 137 9.48 1.46 12.88
CA ALA A 137 10.53 0.44 13.01
C ALA A 137 9.98 -0.98 13.22
N ASP A 138 8.68 -1.12 13.49
CA ASP A 138 8.04 -2.44 13.56
C ASP A 138 8.14 -3.16 12.21
N ASN A 139 8.38 -4.47 12.25
CA ASN A 139 8.54 -5.28 11.04
C ASN A 139 7.23 -5.43 10.23
N SER A 140 6.09 -5.05 10.81
CA SER A 140 4.79 -5.00 10.13
C SER A 140 4.52 -3.67 9.45
N ASN A 141 5.35 -2.65 9.68
CA ASN A 141 5.18 -1.33 9.08
C ASN A 141 5.19 -1.43 7.55
N GLY A 142 4.13 -0.93 6.92
CA GLY A 142 3.92 -1.00 5.47
C GLY A 142 3.25 -2.29 4.99
N ASP A 143 3.01 -3.29 5.83
CA ASP A 143 2.30 -4.50 5.42
C ASP A 143 0.84 -4.19 5.08
N ILE A 144 0.36 -4.75 3.98
CA ILE A 144 -0.97 -4.52 3.41
C ILE A 144 -1.82 -5.78 3.59
N TRP A 145 -2.93 -5.62 4.30
CA TRP A 145 -3.90 -6.67 4.50
C TRP A 145 -5.19 -6.35 3.75
N ILE A 146 -5.62 -7.30 2.91
CA ILE A 146 -6.79 -7.17 2.06
C ILE A 146 -7.92 -8.03 2.61
N SER A 147 -9.14 -7.52 2.58
CA SER A 147 -10.31 -8.28 3.01
C SER A 147 -10.53 -9.50 2.12
N ASN A 148 -10.86 -10.62 2.75
CA ASN A 148 -11.30 -11.81 2.05
C ASN A 148 -12.56 -11.60 1.20
N SER A 149 -13.33 -10.53 1.42
CA SER A 149 -14.54 -10.23 0.63
C SER A 149 -14.25 -9.96 -0.84
N VAL A 150 -13.07 -9.40 -1.17
CA VAL A 150 -12.68 -9.03 -2.54
C VAL A 150 -11.73 -10.03 -3.19
N ARG A 151 -11.38 -11.13 -2.51
CA ARG A 151 -10.35 -12.09 -2.98
C ARG A 151 -10.65 -12.78 -4.31
N SER A 152 -11.92 -12.82 -4.71
CA SER A 152 -12.37 -13.41 -5.99
C SER A 152 -12.55 -12.37 -7.10
N GLU A 153 -12.32 -11.10 -6.79
CA GLU A 153 -12.44 -10.00 -7.74
C GLU A 153 -11.13 -9.74 -8.49
N SER A 154 -11.20 -8.98 -9.58
CA SER A 154 -10.03 -8.67 -10.39
C SER A 154 -9.25 -7.48 -9.85
N PHE A 155 -7.93 -7.64 -9.74
CA PHE A 155 -6.96 -6.59 -9.42
C PHE A 155 -6.37 -5.94 -10.68
N ALA A 156 -6.87 -6.26 -11.88
CA ALA A 156 -6.34 -5.71 -13.13
C ALA A 156 -6.47 -4.18 -13.23
N PRO A 157 -5.64 -3.50 -14.03
CA PRO A 157 -5.88 -2.11 -14.39
C PRO A 157 -7.33 -1.89 -14.85
N TYR A 158 -7.83 -0.70 -14.56
CA TYR A 158 -9.23 -0.29 -14.72
C TYR A 158 -10.24 -0.90 -13.74
N THR A 159 -9.80 -1.48 -12.63
CA THR A 159 -10.68 -1.89 -11.52
C THR A 159 -10.47 -1.01 -10.29
N TYR A 160 -11.49 -0.99 -9.41
CA TYR A 160 -11.36 -0.35 -8.10
C TYR A 160 -10.26 -1.03 -7.26
N ASN A 161 -10.13 -2.36 -7.31
CA ASN A 161 -9.11 -3.08 -6.54
C ASN A 161 -7.68 -2.72 -6.94
N TYR A 162 -7.43 -2.39 -8.21
CA TYR A 162 -6.14 -1.85 -8.63
C TYR A 162 -5.86 -0.48 -7.99
N ASN A 163 -6.85 0.41 -7.96
CA ASN A 163 -6.73 1.70 -7.27
C ASN A 163 -6.55 1.55 -5.76
N ALA A 164 -7.27 0.62 -5.14
CA ALA A 164 -7.14 0.37 -3.71
C ALA A 164 -5.75 -0.17 -3.36
N ILE A 165 -5.14 -1.04 -4.18
CA ILE A 165 -3.74 -1.42 -4.00
C ILE A 165 -2.81 -0.20 -4.13
N LEU A 166 -3.02 0.68 -5.13
CA LEU A 166 -2.22 1.89 -5.25
C LEU A 166 -2.32 2.78 -4.00
N HIS A 167 -3.52 2.92 -3.45
CA HIS A 167 -3.81 3.66 -2.23
C HIS A 167 -3.06 3.07 -1.03
N GLU A 168 -3.15 1.76 -0.82
CA GLU A 168 -2.42 1.09 0.28
C GLU A 168 -0.90 1.18 0.10
N ILE A 169 -0.37 1.07 -1.12
CA ILE A 169 1.07 1.32 -1.36
C ILE A 169 1.42 2.78 -1.01
N GLY A 170 0.51 3.74 -1.23
CA GLY A 170 0.69 5.12 -0.79
C GLY A 170 0.84 5.24 0.74
N HIS A 171 0.02 4.52 1.51
CA HIS A 171 0.20 4.41 2.95
C HIS A 171 1.54 3.78 3.33
N ALA A 172 1.95 2.71 2.64
CA ALA A 172 3.23 2.05 2.88
C ALA A 172 4.44 2.95 2.54
N LEU A 173 4.23 4.00 1.74
CA LEU A 173 5.21 5.04 1.44
C LEU A 173 5.13 6.25 2.40
N GLY A 174 4.21 6.23 3.37
CA GLY A 174 4.10 7.25 4.42
C GLY A 174 3.04 8.32 4.18
N LEU A 175 2.16 8.15 3.18
CA LEU A 175 1.06 9.08 2.94
C LEU A 175 -0.16 8.73 3.79
N LYS A 176 -0.85 9.73 4.34
CA LYS A 176 -2.13 9.58 5.05
C LYS A 176 -3.32 10.05 4.21
N HIS A 177 -4.53 9.86 4.73
CA HIS A 177 -5.71 10.40 4.07
C HIS A 177 -5.75 11.93 4.14
N PRO A 178 -6.18 12.61 3.05
CA PRO A 178 -6.18 14.07 2.98
C PRO A 178 -7.30 14.73 3.80
N PHE A 179 -8.31 13.97 4.24
CA PHE A 179 -9.42 14.47 5.07
C PHE A 179 -9.14 14.36 6.57
N GLU A 180 -8.07 13.68 6.97
CA GLU A 180 -7.59 13.66 8.35
C GLU A 180 -6.76 14.92 8.63
N ALA A 181 -6.70 15.39 9.87
CA ALA A 181 -5.93 16.58 10.19
C ALA A 181 -4.40 16.31 10.05
N PRO A 182 -3.60 17.25 9.48
CA PRO A 182 -4.03 18.45 8.77
C PRO A 182 -4.73 18.11 7.45
N THR A 183 -5.88 18.75 7.20
CA THR A 183 -6.71 18.46 6.04
C THR A 183 -6.22 19.20 4.80
N ILE A 184 -6.32 18.57 3.63
CA ILE A 184 -6.02 19.21 2.35
C ILE A 184 -6.90 20.45 2.15
N PRO A 185 -6.43 21.51 1.45
CA PRO A 185 -7.26 22.65 1.15
C PRO A 185 -8.61 22.27 0.50
N SER A 186 -9.65 23.02 0.86
CA SER A 186 -11.02 22.76 0.40
C SER A 186 -11.12 22.66 -1.12
N GLY A 187 -11.82 21.64 -1.62
CA GLY A 187 -12.00 21.36 -3.04
C GLY A 187 -10.98 20.37 -3.63
N TYR A 188 -9.98 19.96 -2.86
CA TYR A 188 -8.91 19.06 -3.32
C TYR A 188 -8.95 17.65 -2.71
N ASP A 189 -9.83 17.40 -1.73
CA ASP A 189 -10.10 16.04 -1.22
C ASP A 189 -10.95 15.26 -2.24
N ASN A 190 -10.31 14.81 -3.31
CA ASN A 190 -10.84 13.83 -4.26
C ASN A 190 -9.71 13.18 -5.07
N ARG A 191 -10.00 11.98 -5.61
CA ARG A 191 -9.08 11.15 -6.39
C ARG A 191 -8.64 11.73 -7.74
N ARG A 192 -9.02 12.96 -8.10
CA ARG A 192 -8.37 13.71 -9.19
C ARG A 192 -7.02 14.26 -8.77
N PHE A 193 -6.83 14.55 -7.48
CA PHE A 193 -5.68 15.26 -6.96
C PHE A 193 -4.77 14.39 -6.10
N THR A 194 -5.34 13.44 -5.36
CA THR A 194 -4.62 12.45 -4.56
C THR A 194 -5.42 11.15 -4.50
N ILE A 195 -4.79 10.01 -4.79
CA ILE A 195 -5.42 8.69 -4.64
C ILE A 195 -5.70 8.35 -3.18
N MET A 196 -5.11 9.09 -2.24
CA MET A 196 -5.35 8.95 -0.80
C MET A 196 -6.74 9.45 -0.38
N SER A 197 -7.46 10.16 -1.25
CA SER A 197 -8.85 10.54 -0.98
C SER A 197 -9.82 9.36 -1.10
N TYR A 198 -10.91 9.39 -0.34
CA TYR A 198 -12.05 8.47 -0.51
C TYR A 198 -13.09 8.95 -1.54
N THR A 199 -12.98 10.20 -2.00
CA THR A 199 -13.97 10.82 -2.87
C THR A 199 -13.58 10.67 -4.35
N ASP A 200 -14.43 10.04 -5.14
CA ASP A 200 -14.25 10.00 -6.59
C ASP A 200 -14.61 11.35 -7.25
N PRO A 201 -13.83 11.79 -8.26
CA PRO A 201 -14.26 12.90 -9.12
C PRO A 201 -15.39 12.46 -10.04
N GLN A 202 -16.10 13.44 -10.62
CA GLN A 202 -17.03 13.16 -11.70
C GLN A 202 -16.34 12.43 -12.86
N ASN A 203 -17.03 11.44 -13.43
CA ASN A 203 -16.56 10.59 -14.52
C ASN A 203 -15.34 9.72 -14.14
N ALA A 204 -15.23 9.27 -12.88
CA ALA A 204 -14.24 8.26 -12.47
C ALA A 204 -14.42 6.91 -13.20
N TYR A 205 -15.58 6.69 -13.83
CA TYR A 205 -15.87 5.50 -14.63
C TYR A 205 -16.15 5.86 -16.09
N TRP A 206 -15.62 5.05 -17.00
CA TRP A 206 -15.96 5.07 -18.43
C TRP A 206 -16.63 3.76 -18.84
N TYR A 207 -17.70 3.83 -19.62
CA TYR A 207 -18.37 2.64 -20.15
C TYR A 207 -17.74 2.22 -21.49
N ASP A 208 -17.03 1.10 -21.48
CA ASP A 208 -16.46 0.49 -22.68
C ASP A 208 -17.54 -0.29 -23.44
N LYS A 209 -18.02 0.29 -24.54
CA LYS A 209 -19.05 -0.33 -25.39
C LYS A 209 -18.57 -1.62 -26.08
N SER A 210 -17.27 -1.80 -26.26
CA SER A 210 -16.72 -2.98 -26.94
C SER A 210 -16.74 -4.21 -26.04
N THR A 211 -16.53 -4.01 -24.74
CA THR A 211 -16.56 -5.09 -23.74
C THR A 211 -17.85 -5.13 -22.92
N GLY A 212 -18.68 -4.09 -23.01
CA GLY A 212 -19.92 -3.98 -22.23
C GLY A 212 -19.68 -3.77 -20.73
N THR A 213 -18.55 -3.18 -20.34
CA THR A 213 -18.14 -3.06 -18.92
C THR A 213 -17.72 -1.64 -18.57
N TYR A 214 -17.91 -1.27 -17.30
CA TYR A 214 -17.37 -0.02 -16.76
C TYR A 214 -15.89 -0.18 -16.39
N LYS A 215 -15.10 0.84 -16.71
CA LYS A 215 -13.66 0.95 -16.44
C LYS A 215 -13.43 2.05 -15.42
N TYR A 216 -12.78 1.73 -14.32
CA TYR A 216 -12.38 2.71 -13.31
C TYR A 216 -11.09 3.41 -13.76
N LEU A 217 -11.11 4.72 -13.94
CA LEU A 217 -10.06 5.44 -14.67
C LEU A 217 -8.87 5.88 -13.81
N ILE A 218 -8.96 5.74 -12.50
CA ILE A 218 -7.93 6.19 -11.54
C ILE A 218 -6.93 5.06 -11.34
N MET A 219 -5.79 5.11 -12.03
CA MET A 219 -4.83 4.00 -12.11
C MET A 219 -3.37 4.41 -11.89
N THR A 220 -3.12 5.63 -11.42
CA THR A 220 -1.77 6.13 -11.12
C THR A 220 -1.82 7.02 -9.88
N PRO A 221 -0.69 7.24 -9.20
CA PRO A 221 -0.53 8.38 -8.31
C PRO A 221 -0.92 9.68 -9.03
N MET A 222 -1.59 10.58 -8.32
CA MET A 222 -2.05 11.89 -8.79
C MET A 222 -1.07 13.00 -8.37
N VAL A 223 -1.35 14.23 -8.79
CA VAL A 223 -0.41 15.36 -8.68
C VAL A 223 0.15 15.58 -7.26
N TYR A 224 -0.67 15.46 -6.21
CA TYR A 224 -0.18 15.65 -4.84
C TYR A 224 0.44 14.39 -4.24
N ASP A 225 0.05 13.22 -4.73
CA ASP A 225 0.76 11.98 -4.39
C ASP A 225 2.22 12.06 -4.89
N ILE A 226 2.40 12.47 -6.15
CA ILE A 226 3.71 12.64 -6.80
C ILE A 226 4.54 13.71 -6.10
N ALA A 227 3.93 14.82 -5.70
CA ALA A 227 4.65 15.91 -5.03
C ALA A 227 5.11 15.54 -3.61
N ALA A 228 4.47 14.55 -2.97
CA ALA A 228 4.74 14.16 -1.60
C ALA A 228 5.80 13.06 -1.45
N VAL A 229 6.13 12.33 -2.52
CA VAL A 229 7.03 11.15 -2.50
C VAL A 229 8.40 11.37 -3.16
#